data_AF-A0A7C5PNH0-F1
#
_entry.id   AF-A0A7C5PNH0-F1
#
_cell.length_a   1.000
_cell.length_b   1.000
_cell.length_c   1.000
_cell.angle_alpha   90.00
_cell.angle_beta   90.00
_cell.angle_gamma   90.00
#
_symmetry.space_group_name_H-M   'P 1'
#
loop_
_entity.id
_entity.type
_entity.pdbx_description
1 polymer ?
#
loop_
_entity_poly.entity_id
_entity_poly.type
_entity_poly.pdbx_seq_one_letter_code
_entity_poly.pdbx_strand_id
1 'polypeptide(L)'
;MVALGRPSDLKAQVYQTLRLELFFQPDNPPALPVYLNHHEIDAGRWLVYLEWDKVEPVLAALDLRHIDDFRLYSATLEDLYLHYAKQS
;
A
#
# COMPACT_ATOMS: atom_id res chain seq x y z
N MET A 1 -39.30 -4.52 -5.44
CA MET A 1 -38.65 -4.75 -4.13
C MET A 1 -37.15 -4.73 -4.34
N VAL A 2 -36.50 -3.61 -4.06
CA VAL A 2 -35.04 -3.52 -4.04
C VAL A 2 -34.61 -3.88 -2.63
N ALA A 3 -33.96 -5.03 -2.47
CA ALA A 3 -33.36 -5.42 -1.21
C ALA A 3 -32.18 -4.48 -0.94
N LEU A 4 -32.44 -3.41 -0.20
CA LEU A 4 -31.42 -2.56 0.43
C LEU A 4 -30.72 -3.40 1.52
N GLY A 5 -29.76 -4.21 1.10
CA GLY A 5 -28.75 -4.75 1.99
C GLY A 5 -28.06 -3.58 2.70
N ARG A 6 -27.89 -3.68 4.01
CA ARG A 6 -27.38 -2.59 4.84
C ARG A 6 -26.00 -2.16 4.30
N PRO A 7 -25.78 -0.87 3.97
CA PRO A 7 -24.49 -0.38 3.48
C PRO A 7 -23.37 -0.47 4.54
N SER A 8 -23.69 -0.87 5.77
CA SER A 8 -22.74 -1.13 6.85
C SER A 8 -21.90 -2.39 6.65
N ASP A 9 -22.35 -3.34 5.82
CA ASP A 9 -21.63 -4.58 5.53
C ASP A 9 -20.63 -4.43 4.37
N LEU A 10 -20.96 -3.56 3.40
CA LEU A 10 -20.12 -3.28 2.22
C LEU A 10 -18.89 -2.40 2.51
N LYS A 11 -18.81 -1.76 3.68
CA LYS A 11 -17.73 -0.83 4.04
C LYS A 11 -16.57 -1.46 4.80
N ALA A 12 -16.77 -2.60 5.44
CA ALA A 12 -15.72 -3.23 6.26
C ALA A 12 -14.71 -4.05 5.43
N GLN A 13 -15.02 -4.35 4.18
CA GLN A 13 -14.23 -5.20 3.30
C GLN A 13 -13.64 -4.45 2.10
N VAL A 14 -13.38 -3.15 2.25
CA VAL A 14 -12.40 -2.48 1.40
C VAL A 14 -11.06 -2.89 1.98
N TYR A 15 -10.45 -3.91 1.37
CA TYR A 15 -9.06 -4.28 1.64
C TYR A 15 -8.20 -3.02 1.53
N GLN A 16 -7.82 -2.45 2.68
CA GLN A 16 -7.02 -1.24 2.77
C GLN A 16 -5.57 -1.61 2.47
N THR A 17 -5.28 -1.88 1.20
CA THR A 17 -3.93 -2.05 0.70
C THR A 17 -3.27 -0.69 0.66
N LEU A 18 -2.24 -0.53 1.47
CA LEU A 18 -1.32 0.57 1.45
C LEU A 18 -0.20 0.29 0.45
N ARG A 19 0.24 1.35 -0.21
CA ARG A 19 1.33 1.36 -1.14
C ARG A 19 2.48 2.10 -0.49
N LEU A 20 3.50 1.37 -0.07
CA LEU A 20 4.72 1.92 0.50
C LEU A 20 5.78 2.05 -0.60
N GLU A 21 6.16 3.27 -0.91
CA GLU A 21 7.31 3.57 -1.75
C GLU A 21 8.53 3.83 -0.89
N LEU A 22 9.63 3.18 -1.23
CA LEU A 22 10.92 3.33 -0.59
C LEU A 22 11.87 3.97 -1.58
N PHE A 23 12.56 5.03 -1.14
CA PHE A 23 13.59 5.72 -1.88
C PHE A 23 14.91 5.53 -1.15
N PHE A 24 15.92 5.08 -1.86
CA PHE A 24 17.23 4.77 -1.31
C PHE A 24 18.29 4.92 -2.42
N GLN A 25 19.57 4.85 -2.03
CA GLN A 25 20.65 4.95 -3.00
C GLN A 25 20.85 3.62 -3.72
N PRO A 26 21.05 3.61 -5.05
CA PRO A 26 21.22 2.38 -5.83
C PRO A 26 22.41 1.53 -5.37
N ASP A 27 23.46 2.16 -4.87
CA ASP A 27 24.64 1.49 -4.32
C ASP A 27 24.42 0.89 -2.92
N ASN A 28 23.33 1.25 -2.23
CA ASN A 28 23.03 0.77 -0.88
C ASN A 28 21.54 0.50 -0.67
N PRO A 29 21.02 -0.61 -1.24
CA PRO A 29 19.61 -0.98 -1.09
C PRO A 29 19.26 -1.36 0.36
N PRO A 30 18.04 -1.04 0.83
CA PRO A 30 17.59 -1.40 2.15
C PRO A 30 17.31 -2.91 2.22
N ALA A 31 17.49 -3.50 3.40
CA ALA A 31 17.09 -4.88 3.62
C ALA A 31 15.56 -4.96 3.76
N LEU A 32 14.90 -5.66 2.83
CA LEU A 32 13.49 -5.97 2.95
C LEU A 32 13.26 -7.33 3.61
N PRO A 33 12.22 -7.48 4.45
CA PRO A 33 11.81 -8.77 4.95
C PRO A 33 11.46 -9.73 3.80
N VAL A 34 11.91 -10.99 3.90
CA VAL A 34 11.72 -12.03 2.86
C VAL A 34 10.26 -12.33 2.53
N TYR A 35 9.34 -12.03 3.46
CA TYR A 35 7.90 -12.22 3.27
C TYR A 35 7.24 -11.05 2.50
N LEU A 36 7.97 -9.96 2.24
CA LEU A 36 7.46 -8.82 1.48
C LEU A 36 7.85 -8.91 0.02
N ASN A 37 6.82 -8.87 -0.83
CA ASN A 37 7.02 -8.66 -2.25
C ASN A 37 7.20 -7.17 -2.51
N HIS A 38 8.34 -6.79 -3.05
CA HIS A 38 8.59 -5.46 -3.56
C HIS A 38 8.67 -5.50 -5.08
N HIS A 39 8.20 -4.42 -5.68
CA HIS A 39 8.36 -4.13 -7.09
C HIS A 39 9.45 -3.09 -7.23
N GLU A 40 10.55 -3.45 -7.87
CA GLU A 40 11.57 -2.49 -8.24
C GLU A 40 11.04 -1.60 -9.37
N ILE A 41 10.93 -0.30 -9.08
CA ILE A 41 10.50 0.70 -10.05
C ILE A 41 11.72 1.29 -10.75
N ASP A 42 12.78 1.55 -9.98
CA ASP A 42 14.06 2.09 -10.47
C ASP A 42 15.20 1.65 -9.54
N ALA A 43 16.45 1.88 -9.94
CA ALA A 43 17.65 1.42 -9.23
C ALA A 43 17.77 1.96 -7.78
N GLY A 44 17.01 2.99 -7.41
CA GLY A 44 16.91 3.50 -6.03
C GLY A 44 15.47 3.64 -5.53
N ARG A 45 14.52 2.92 -6.13
CA ARG A 45 13.10 3.06 -5.83
C ARG A 45 12.37 1.73 -5.85
N TRP A 46 11.85 1.34 -4.70
CA TRP A 46 11.03 0.15 -4.55
C TRP A 46 9.60 0.50 -4.15
N LEU A 47 8.68 -0.35 -4.58
CA LEU A 47 7.25 -0.22 -4.35
C LEU A 47 6.74 -1.50 -3.67
N VAL A 48 6.20 -1.37 -2.46
CA VAL A 48 5.72 -2.49 -1.66
C VAL A 48 4.22 -2.30 -1.41
N TYR A 49 3.44 -3.34 -1.69
CA TYR A 49 2.02 -3.36 -1.33
C TYR A 49 1.85 -4.08 0.00
N LEU A 50 1.22 -3.40 0.96
CA LEU A 50 1.08 -3.85 2.34
C LEU A 50 -0.38 -3.73 2.76
N GLU A 51 -0.86 -4.65 3.57
CA GLU A 51 -2.13 -4.47 4.27
C GLU A 51 -1.95 -3.49 5.43
N TRP A 52 -2.99 -2.70 5.76
CA TRP A 52 -2.96 -1.75 6.88
C TRP A 52 -2.42 -2.36 8.19
N ASP A 53 -2.88 -3.57 8.53
CA ASP A 53 -2.42 -4.33 9.72
C ASP A 53 -0.92 -4.66 9.71
N LYS A 54 -0.33 -4.78 8.52
CA LYS A 54 1.08 -5.14 8.33
C LYS A 54 2.00 -3.94 8.23
N VAL A 55 1.47 -2.72 8.21
CA VAL A 55 2.29 -1.52 7.97
C VAL A 55 3.18 -1.20 9.16
N GLU A 56 2.64 -1.16 10.37
CA GLU A 56 3.45 -0.93 11.58
C GLU A 56 4.58 -1.94 11.75
N PRO A 57 4.35 -3.27 11.71
CA PRO A 57 5.43 -4.23 11.88
C PRO A 57 6.45 -4.19 10.72
N VAL A 58 6.03 -3.83 9.52
CA VAL A 58 6.94 -3.66 8.38
C VAL A 58 7.80 -2.42 8.53
N LEU A 59 7.21 -1.27 8.86
CA LEU A 59 7.95 -0.02 9.11
C LEU A 59 8.93 -0.18 10.27
N ALA A 60 8.56 -0.94 11.31
CA ALA A 60 9.45 -1.25 12.43
C ALA A 60 10.60 -2.20 12.06
N ALA A 61 10.39 -3.07 11.07
CA ALA A 61 11.41 -4.00 10.57
C ALA A 61 12.31 -3.40 9.48
N LEU A 62 11.91 -2.26 8.88
CA LEU A 62 12.70 -1.58 7.87
C LEU A 62 13.92 -0.91 8.51
N ASP A 63 15.08 -1.14 7.91
CA ASP A 63 16.31 -0.46 8.31
C ASP A 63 16.34 0.96 7.73
N LEU A 64 15.82 1.92 8.50
CA LEU A 64 15.72 3.33 8.11
C LEU A 64 17.09 3.99 7.87
N ARG A 65 18.22 3.35 8.23
CA ARG A 65 19.56 3.93 8.00
C ARG A 65 19.95 3.89 6.52
N HIS A 66 19.34 2.98 5.76
CA HIS A 66 19.61 2.77 4.34
C HIS A 66 18.48 3.31 3.44
N ILE A 67 17.46 3.92 4.04
CA ILE A 67 16.32 4.51 3.35
C ILE A 67 16.50 6.03 3.43
N ASP A 68 16.56 6.67 2.26
CA ASP A 68 16.72 8.12 2.16
C ASP A 68 15.38 8.82 2.41
N ASP A 69 14.30 8.26 1.85
CA ASP A 69 12.92 8.73 2.04
C ASP A 69 11.94 7.55 1.87
N PHE A 70 10.76 7.63 2.49
CA PHE A 70 9.68 6.69 2.22
C PHE A 70 8.33 7.40 2.17
N ARG A 71 7.44 6.89 1.31
CA ARG A 71 6.10 7.44 1.11
C ARG A 71 5.06 6.36 1.23
N LEU A 72 4.16 6.54 2.18
CA LEU A 72 3.03 5.66 2.36
C LEU A 72 1.80 6.29 1.72
N TYR A 73 1.33 5.67 0.65
CA TYR A 73 0.08 6.02 -0.01
C TYR A 73 -0.99 5.05 0.46
N SER A 74 -2.00 5.54 1.17
CA SER A 74 -3.26 4.83 1.24
C SER A 74 -3.94 4.90 -0.12
N ALA A 75 -4.47 3.78 -0.60
CA ALA A 75 -5.38 3.78 -1.74
C ALA A 75 -6.67 4.53 -1.32
N THR A 76 -6.59 5.85 -1.20
CA THR A 76 -7.71 6.70 -0.80
C THR A 76 -8.57 6.93 -2.01
N LEU A 77 -9.77 6.32 -2.02
CA LEU A 77 -11.05 6.82 -2.54
C LEU A 77 -11.19 7.36 -3.99
N GLU A 78 -10.12 7.75 -4.68
CA GLU A 78 -10.14 8.25 -6.05
C GLU A 78 -10.45 7.11 -7.05
N ASP A 79 -10.00 5.89 -6.74
CA ASP A 79 -10.31 4.68 -7.52
C ASP A 79 -11.73 4.15 -7.27
N LEU A 80 -12.25 4.34 -6.04
CA LEU A 80 -13.61 3.95 -5.69
C LEU A 80 -14.66 4.78 -6.46
N TYR A 81 -14.32 6.03 -6.80
CA TYR A 81 -15.17 6.91 -7.59
C TYR A 81 -15.29 6.46 -9.07
N LEU A 82 -14.22 5.92 -9.64
CA LEU A 82 -14.22 5.35 -11.00
C LEU A 82 -15.02 4.06 -11.09
N HIS A 83 -14.95 3.22 -10.05
CA HIS A 83 -15.71 1.96 -10.00
C HIS A 83 -17.23 2.18 -9.87
N TYR A 84 -17.66 3.22 -9.16
CA TYR A 84 -19.08 3.60 -9.08
C TYR A 84 -19.56 4.40 -10.30
N ALA A 85 -18.70 5.20 -10.93
CA ALA A 85 -19.07 6.01 -12.10
C ALA A 85 -19.24 5.20 -13.41
N LYS A 86 -18.73 3.96 -13.49
CA LYS A 86 -18.86 3.08 -14.66
C LYS A 86 -20.12 2.21 -14.70
N GLN A 87 -21.05 2.40 -13.77
CA GLN A 87 -22.37 1.72 -13.76
C GLN A 87 -23.56 2.69 -13.90
N SER A 88 -23.35 3.89 -14.44
CA SER A 88 -24.48 4.75 -14.90
C SER A 88 -24.85 4.45 -16.35
#